data_AF-A0AAV6CQC0-F1
#
_entry.id   AF-A0AAV6CQC0-F1
#
_cell.length_a   1.000
_cell.length_b   1.000
_cell.length_c   1.000
_cell.angle_alpha   90.00
_cell.angle_beta   90.00
_cell.angle_gamma   90.00
#
_symmetry.space_group_name_H-M   'P 1'
#
loop_
_entity.id
_entity.type
_entity.pdbx_description
1 polymer ?
#
loop_
_entity_poly.entity_id
_entity_poly.type
_entity_poly.pdbx_seq_one_letter_code
_entity_poly.pdbx_strand_id
1 'polypeptide(L)'
;MRRVLLVLLLPALAGIVGAAIARSGALEHAALHNLAPLLVIVGMPLLWLWISWGVAYAGGWHDLARAYRLQGEIPDAHRWRFQSIQMGLSSYRNSIHVAADSRGICFWPMVLFRAGNRPICVPWPDITASPAKILWLPMVRLHFARVPQHDILIRRSLAAKIRAAVGDAWPVG
;
A
#
# COMPACT_ATOMS: atom_id res chain seq x y z
N MET A 1 -15.84 2.31 6.92
CA MET A 1 -15.81 3.69 7.47
C MET A 1 -15.08 3.80 8.82
N ARG A 2 -15.34 2.95 9.82
CA ARG A 2 -14.73 3.06 11.18
C ARG A 2 -13.20 3.01 11.24
N ARG A 3 -12.53 2.25 10.35
CA ARG A 3 -11.05 2.14 10.28
C ARG A 3 -10.38 3.39 9.66
N VAL A 4 -11.06 4.08 8.74
CA VAL A 4 -10.56 5.28 8.07
C VAL A 4 -10.57 6.48 9.02
N LEU A 5 -11.60 6.59 9.88
CA LEU A 5 -11.69 7.66 10.87
C LEU A 5 -10.52 7.63 11.87
N LEU A 6 -10.15 6.45 12.36
CA LEU A 6 -9.01 6.26 13.28
C LEU A 6 -7.66 6.67 12.66
N VAL A 7 -7.50 6.51 11.34
CA VAL A 7 -6.31 6.88 10.56
C VAL A 7 -6.31 8.36 10.16
N LEU A 8 -7.39 9.10 10.40
CA LEU A 8 -7.46 10.53 10.08
C LEU A 8 -7.42 11.43 11.32
N LEU A 9 -7.50 10.87 12.53
CA LEU A 9 -7.65 11.64 13.78
C LEU A 9 -6.34 12.06 14.46
N LEU A 10 -5.19 11.48 14.14
CA LEU A 10 -3.89 11.86 14.75
C LEU A 10 -3.14 13.05 14.11
N PRO A 11 -3.25 13.41 12.81
CA PRO A 11 -2.61 14.65 12.33
C PRO A 11 -3.30 15.88 12.90
N ALA A 12 -4.57 15.76 13.31
CA ALA A 12 -5.25 16.79 14.09
C ALA A 12 -4.60 17.01 15.46
N LEU A 13 -4.12 15.94 16.12
CA LEU A 13 -3.38 16.05 17.39
C LEU A 13 -1.98 16.66 17.21
N ALA A 14 -1.28 16.40 16.11
CA ALA A 14 0.01 17.05 15.83
C ALA A 14 -0.14 18.56 15.59
N GLY A 15 -1.20 18.99 14.90
CA GLY A 15 -1.55 20.41 14.76
C GLY A 15 -1.95 21.05 16.11
N ILE A 16 -2.69 20.33 16.96
CA ILE A 16 -3.08 20.80 18.29
C ILE A 16 -1.86 20.91 19.22
N VAL A 17 -0.92 19.96 19.18
CA VAL A 17 0.34 20.02 19.94
C VAL A 17 1.23 21.16 19.44
N GLY A 18 1.36 21.35 18.12
CA GLY A 18 2.06 22.51 17.55
C GLY A 18 1.44 23.85 17.96
N ALA A 19 0.11 23.95 17.99
CA ALA A 19 -0.60 25.13 18.44
C ALA A 19 -0.51 25.36 19.97
N ALA A 20 -0.48 24.29 20.77
CA ALA A 20 -0.30 24.35 22.22
C ALA A 20 1.12 24.79 22.60
N ILE A 21 2.13 24.28 21.90
CA ILE A 21 3.54 24.66 22.05
C ILE A 21 3.77 26.13 21.65
N ALA A 22 3.09 26.60 20.59
CA ALA A 22 3.15 28.00 20.16
C ALA A 22 2.45 28.99 21.13
N ARG A 23 1.53 28.49 21.97
CA ARG A 23 0.75 29.32 22.90
C ARG A 23 1.37 29.42 24.30
N SER A 24 2.26 28.50 24.67
CA SER A 24 3.08 28.60 25.87
C SER A 24 4.29 29.50 25.58
N GLY A 25 4.21 30.79 25.92
CA GLY A 25 5.27 31.79 25.72
C GLY A 25 6.55 31.59 26.56
N ALA A 26 6.99 30.35 26.78
CA ALA A 26 8.09 29.98 27.65
C ALA A 26 9.08 28.98 27.04
N LEU A 27 8.99 28.70 25.73
CA LEU A 27 10.08 28.05 25.00
C LEU A 27 10.84 29.16 24.30
N GLU A 28 12.01 29.52 24.84
CA GLU A 28 12.88 30.53 24.27
C GLU A 28 13.02 30.32 22.75
N HIS A 29 13.00 31.40 21.96
CA HIS A 29 13.20 31.35 20.51
C HIS A 29 14.45 30.51 20.14
N ALA A 30 15.46 30.49 21.02
CA ALA A 30 16.65 29.64 20.94
C ALA A 30 16.34 28.13 21.05
N ALA A 31 15.51 27.71 22.01
CA ALA A 31 15.10 26.31 22.15
C ALA A 31 14.28 25.84 20.93
N LEU A 32 13.39 26.68 20.40
CA LEU A 32 12.63 26.35 19.19
C LEU A 32 13.52 26.20 17.95
N HIS A 33 14.54 27.05 17.78
CA HIS A 33 15.48 26.94 16.66
C HIS A 33 16.32 25.66 16.72
N ASN A 34 16.73 25.22 17.92
CA ASN A 34 17.49 24.00 18.13
C ASN A 34 16.64 22.72 18.01
N LEU A 35 15.37 22.78 18.39
CA LEU A 35 14.44 21.64 18.33
C LEU A 35 13.76 21.50 16.97
N ALA A 36 13.64 22.57 16.18
CA ALA A 36 13.06 22.55 14.84
C ALA A 36 13.71 21.51 13.90
N PRO A 37 15.05 21.41 13.75
CA PRO A 37 15.65 20.38 12.91
C PRO A 37 15.37 18.97 13.45
N LEU A 38 15.33 18.78 14.77
CA LEU A 38 15.00 17.48 15.36
C LEU A 38 13.53 17.08 15.06
N LEU A 39 12.59 18.02 15.17
CA LEU A 39 11.18 17.81 14.83
C LEU A 39 11.00 17.46 13.35
N VAL A 40 11.78 18.08 12.46
CA VAL A 40 11.74 17.72 11.04
C VAL A 40 12.35 16.34 10.80
N ILE A 41 13.55 16.10 11.34
CA ILE A 41 14.31 14.85 11.12
C ILE A 41 13.60 13.64 11.74
N VAL A 42 12.95 13.78 12.89
CA VAL A 42 12.26 12.68 13.59
C VAL A 42 10.76 12.68 13.29
N GLY A 43 10.12 13.84 13.33
CA GLY A 43 8.68 13.97 13.12
C GLY A 43 8.26 13.63 11.70
N MET A 44 9.03 14.00 10.67
CA MET A 44 8.68 13.69 9.29
C MET A 44 8.72 12.16 9.02
N PRO A 45 9.76 11.40 9.38
CA PRO A 45 9.71 9.94 9.26
C PRO A 45 8.60 9.28 10.08
N LEU A 46 8.33 9.74 11.31
CA LEU A 46 7.25 9.19 12.14
C LEU A 46 5.89 9.42 11.50
N LEU A 47 5.62 10.64 11.02
CA LEU A 47 4.40 10.96 10.29
C LEU A 47 4.28 10.09 9.03
N TRP A 48 5.36 9.94 8.28
CA TRP A 48 5.41 9.12 7.08
C TRP A 48 5.10 7.64 7.35
N LEU A 49 5.71 7.06 8.38
CA LEU A 49 5.44 5.68 8.81
C LEU A 49 3.98 5.52 9.24
N TRP A 50 3.43 6.51 9.94
CA TRP A 50 2.06 6.49 10.40
C TRP A 50 1.06 6.54 9.24
N ILE A 51 1.26 7.43 8.26
CA ILE A 51 0.45 7.50 7.04
C ILE A 51 0.56 6.19 6.26
N SER A 52 1.76 5.67 6.07
CA SER A 52 2.00 4.41 5.34
C SER A 52 1.29 3.23 5.99
N TRP A 53 1.35 3.13 7.31
CA TRP A 53 0.64 2.12 8.09
C TRP A 53 -0.88 2.30 8.02
N GLY A 54 -1.36 3.55 8.12
CA GLY A 54 -2.78 3.88 8.04
C GLY A 54 -3.40 3.51 6.70
N VAL A 55 -2.73 3.81 5.59
CA VAL A 55 -3.16 3.41 4.23
C VAL A 55 -3.21 1.88 4.10
N ALA A 56 -2.20 1.18 4.61
CA ALA A 56 -2.16 -0.29 4.62
C ALA A 56 -3.37 -0.90 5.35
N TYR A 57 -3.65 -0.36 6.53
CA TYR A 57 -4.69 -0.86 7.42
C TYR A 57 -6.10 -0.53 6.88
N ALA A 58 -6.29 0.67 6.36
CA ALA A 58 -7.57 1.12 5.81
C ALA A 58 -7.88 0.47 4.46
N GLY A 59 -6.86 0.23 3.62
CA GLY A 59 -7.01 -0.37 2.30
C GLY A 59 -7.26 -1.88 2.30
N GLY A 60 -7.07 -2.56 3.44
CA GLY A 60 -7.23 -4.02 3.54
C GLY A 60 -5.96 -4.82 3.23
N TRP A 61 -4.82 -4.15 3.01
CA TRP A 61 -3.55 -4.81 2.72
C TRP A 61 -3.15 -5.78 3.83
N HIS A 62 -3.42 -5.40 5.08
CA HIS A 62 -3.14 -6.26 6.24
C HIS A 62 -3.92 -7.58 6.21
N ASP A 63 -5.17 -7.55 5.73
CA ASP A 63 -6.02 -8.74 5.64
C ASP A 63 -5.52 -9.67 4.52
N LEU A 64 -5.15 -9.11 3.35
CA LEU A 64 -4.49 -9.88 2.28
C LEU A 64 -3.16 -10.46 2.74
N ALA A 65 -2.31 -9.68 3.41
CA ALA A 65 -1.01 -10.15 3.87
C ALA A 65 -1.07 -11.21 4.96
N ARG A 66 -2.20 -11.31 5.67
CA ARG A 66 -2.46 -12.38 6.63
C ARG A 66 -2.85 -13.67 5.92
N ALA A 67 -3.75 -13.59 4.93
CA ALA A 67 -4.25 -14.76 4.20
C ALA A 67 -3.25 -15.31 3.16
N TYR A 68 -2.50 -14.42 2.53
CA TYR A 68 -1.57 -14.67 1.41
C TYR A 68 -0.16 -14.22 1.75
N ARG A 69 0.31 -14.62 2.94
CA ARG A 69 1.68 -14.33 3.37
C ARG A 69 2.67 -14.97 2.39
N LEU A 70 3.69 -14.22 1.99
CA LEU A 70 4.82 -14.79 1.26
C LEU A 70 5.41 -15.98 2.03
N GLN A 71 5.39 -17.17 1.41
CA GLN A 71 6.01 -18.39 1.92
C GLN A 71 7.23 -18.69 1.03
N GLY A 72 8.41 -18.24 1.46
CA GLY A 72 9.66 -18.36 0.71
C GLY A 72 10.11 -17.04 0.07
N GLU A 73 10.80 -17.14 -1.07
CA GLU A 73 11.38 -15.99 -1.77
C GLU A 73 10.44 -15.46 -2.86
N ILE A 74 10.53 -14.16 -3.11
CA ILE A 74 9.82 -13.53 -4.23
C ILE A 74 10.42 -14.10 -5.52
N PRO A 75 9.61 -14.53 -6.50
CA PRO A 75 10.13 -15.05 -7.75
C PRO A 75 11.11 -14.07 -8.42
N ASP A 76 12.27 -14.55 -8.85
CA ASP A 76 13.25 -13.72 -9.58
C ASP A 76 12.83 -13.46 -11.03
N ALA A 77 12.04 -14.36 -11.60
CA ALA A 77 11.46 -14.21 -12.92
C ALA A 77 10.36 -13.12 -12.96
N HIS A 78 10.26 -12.45 -14.11
CA HIS A 78 9.19 -11.52 -14.48
C HIS A 78 8.82 -10.51 -13.39
N ARG A 79 9.76 -9.61 -13.09
CA ARG A 79 9.57 -8.52 -12.11
C ARG A 79 9.25 -7.19 -12.79
N TRP A 80 8.22 -6.51 -12.30
CA TRP A 80 7.86 -5.16 -12.70
C TRP A 80 7.90 -4.23 -11.50
N ARG A 81 8.75 -3.19 -11.57
CA ARG A 81 8.92 -2.23 -10.49
C ARG A 81 8.06 -0.98 -10.70
N PHE A 82 7.82 -0.22 -9.63
CA PHE A 82 7.08 1.06 -9.67
C PHE A 82 5.70 0.97 -10.33
N GLN A 83 4.99 -0.12 -10.07
CA GLN A 83 3.63 -0.32 -10.52
C GLN A 83 2.65 0.44 -9.63
N SER A 84 1.54 0.82 -10.26
CA SER A 84 0.42 1.48 -9.60
C SER A 84 -0.74 0.50 -9.47
N ILE A 85 -1.29 0.38 -8.27
CA ILE A 85 -2.50 -0.42 -8.00
C ILE A 85 -3.51 0.40 -7.19
N GLN A 86 -4.76 -0.05 -7.18
CA GLN A 86 -5.78 0.45 -6.26
C GLN A 86 -6.34 -0.70 -5.43
N MET A 87 -6.58 -0.46 -4.15
CA MET A 87 -7.17 -1.40 -3.22
C MET A 87 -8.21 -0.68 -2.35
N GLY A 88 -9.49 -0.98 -2.58
CA GLY A 88 -10.59 -0.21 -1.98
C GLY A 88 -10.46 1.30 -2.26
N LEU A 89 -10.45 2.11 -1.20
CA LEU A 89 -10.27 3.57 -1.30
C LEU A 89 -8.79 3.99 -1.36
N SER A 90 -7.85 3.06 -1.21
CA SER A 90 -6.41 3.35 -1.19
C SER A 90 -5.80 3.22 -2.58
N SER A 91 -5.01 4.22 -2.98
CA SER A 91 -4.27 4.20 -4.24
C SER A 91 -2.77 4.14 -3.96
N TYR A 92 -2.12 3.08 -4.43
CA TYR A 92 -0.69 2.88 -4.32
C TYR A 92 -0.05 3.25 -5.65
N ARG A 93 0.37 4.51 -5.80
CA ARG A 93 0.90 5.04 -7.06
C ARG A 93 2.41 4.86 -7.12
N ASN A 94 2.86 4.13 -8.14
CA ASN A 94 4.27 3.86 -8.42
C ASN A 94 5.06 3.32 -7.21
N SER A 95 4.36 2.68 -6.28
CA SER A 95 4.92 2.27 -5.00
C SER A 95 4.91 0.77 -4.78
N ILE A 96 4.40 0.00 -5.75
CA ILE A 96 4.31 -1.46 -5.68
C ILE A 96 5.25 -2.08 -6.71
N HIS A 97 5.94 -3.12 -6.29
CA HIS A 97 6.65 -4.04 -7.14
C HIS A 97 5.82 -5.31 -7.28
N VAL A 98 5.88 -5.90 -8.47
CA VAL A 98 5.11 -7.09 -8.84
C VAL A 98 6.06 -8.12 -9.42
N ALA A 99 5.86 -9.39 -9.05
CA ALA A 99 6.53 -10.54 -9.65
C ALA A 99 5.48 -11.59 -9.93
N ALA A 100 5.67 -12.36 -10.99
CA ALA A 100 4.77 -13.45 -11.33
C ALA A 100 5.56 -14.65 -11.85
N ASP A 101 5.14 -15.85 -11.46
CA ASP A 101 5.66 -17.12 -11.96
C ASP A 101 4.49 -18.07 -12.26
N SER A 102 4.78 -19.35 -12.51
CA SER A 102 3.75 -20.37 -12.75
C SER A 102 2.89 -20.70 -11.51
N ARG A 103 3.31 -20.31 -10.30
CA ARG A 103 2.61 -20.61 -9.05
C ARG A 103 1.64 -19.49 -8.67
N GLY A 104 2.02 -18.24 -8.92
CA GLY A 104 1.19 -17.10 -8.55
C GLY A 104 1.78 -15.73 -8.87
N ILE A 105 1.19 -14.73 -8.24
CA ILE A 105 1.61 -13.34 -8.32
C ILE A 105 1.91 -12.78 -6.93
N CYS A 106 3.04 -12.09 -6.84
CA CYS A 106 3.51 -11.43 -5.64
C CYS A 106 3.46 -9.91 -5.80
N PHE A 107 2.98 -9.23 -4.77
CA PHE A 107 3.02 -7.77 -4.66
C PHE A 107 3.77 -7.38 -3.40
N TRP A 108 4.68 -6.42 -3.52
CA TRP A 108 5.35 -5.84 -2.36
C TRP A 108 5.59 -4.36 -2.57
N PRO A 109 5.40 -3.52 -1.55
CA PRO A 109 5.74 -2.11 -1.67
C PRO A 109 7.26 -1.89 -1.72
N MET A 110 7.65 -0.74 -2.23
CA MET A 110 9.01 -0.23 -2.08
C MET A 110 9.39 -0.14 -0.60
N VAL A 111 10.69 -0.20 -0.31
CA VAL A 111 11.22 -0.19 1.07
C VAL A 111 10.65 0.95 1.91
N LEU A 112 10.51 2.14 1.32
CA LEU A 112 9.97 3.34 1.99
C LEU A 112 8.50 3.18 2.46
N PHE A 113 7.74 2.28 1.84
CA PHE A 113 6.33 2.01 2.13
C PHE A 113 6.09 0.62 2.75
N ARG A 114 7.15 -0.15 3.04
CA ARG A 114 7.03 -1.51 3.62
C ARG A 114 6.52 -1.51 5.06
N ALA A 115 6.61 -0.38 5.77
CA ALA A 115 6.09 -0.27 7.14
C ALA A 115 4.57 -0.52 7.15
N GLY A 116 4.15 -1.63 7.76
CA GLY A 116 2.75 -2.09 7.80
C GLY A 116 2.30 -2.90 6.58
N ASN A 117 3.04 -2.88 5.48
CA ASN A 117 2.69 -3.54 4.23
C ASN A 117 3.64 -4.72 3.95
N ARG A 118 3.31 -5.87 4.51
CA ARG A 118 4.07 -7.11 4.25
C ARG A 118 3.87 -7.56 2.79
N PRO A 119 4.89 -8.14 2.13
CA PRO A 119 4.72 -8.76 0.82
C PRO A 119 3.59 -9.79 0.83
N ILE A 120 2.78 -9.77 -0.22
CA ILE A 120 1.68 -10.71 -0.44
C ILE A 120 1.99 -11.54 -1.67
N CYS A 121 1.73 -12.85 -1.61
CA CYS A 121 1.86 -13.75 -2.76
C CYS A 121 0.63 -14.62 -2.84
N VAL A 122 -0.09 -14.48 -3.93
CA VAL A 122 -1.38 -15.11 -4.15
C VAL A 122 -1.22 -16.16 -5.25
N PRO A 123 -1.60 -17.42 -4.98
CA PRO A 123 -1.54 -18.46 -5.99
C PRO A 123 -2.63 -18.26 -7.04
N TRP A 124 -2.37 -18.61 -8.30
CA TRP A 124 -3.33 -18.39 -9.40
C TRP A 124 -4.73 -18.97 -9.18
N PRO A 125 -4.91 -20.18 -8.61
CA PRO A 125 -6.23 -20.76 -8.36
C PRO A 125 -7.11 -19.93 -7.41
N ASP A 126 -6.50 -19.08 -6.60
CA ASP A 126 -7.21 -18.22 -5.65
C ASP A 126 -7.57 -16.85 -6.27
N ILE A 127 -7.25 -16.63 -7.55
CA ILE A 127 -7.44 -15.36 -8.24
C ILE A 127 -8.47 -15.51 -9.34
N THR A 128 -9.42 -14.58 -9.39
CA THR A 128 -10.29 -14.37 -10.55
C THR A 128 -10.07 -12.97 -11.09
N ALA A 129 -9.84 -12.84 -12.39
CA ALA A 129 -9.62 -11.54 -13.03
C ALA A 129 -10.86 -11.10 -13.79
N SER A 130 -11.36 -9.89 -13.51
CA SER A 130 -12.50 -9.31 -14.22
C SER A 130 -12.15 -7.94 -14.81
N PRO A 131 -12.70 -7.57 -15.98
CA PRO A 131 -12.55 -6.21 -16.49
C PRO A 131 -13.17 -5.19 -15.53
N ALA A 132 -12.47 -4.10 -15.28
CA ALA A 132 -12.95 -3.01 -14.43
C ALA A 132 -12.59 -1.65 -15.01
N LYS A 133 -13.17 -0.59 -14.45
CA LYS A 133 -12.79 0.79 -14.76
C LYS A 133 -12.80 1.63 -13.50
N ILE A 134 -11.89 2.60 -13.43
CA ILE A 134 -11.92 3.66 -12.43
C ILE A 134 -12.14 4.96 -13.19
N LEU A 135 -13.30 5.59 -12.99
CA LEU A 135 -13.74 6.74 -13.77
C LEU A 135 -13.86 6.36 -15.26
N TRP A 136 -12.79 6.54 -16.04
CA TRP A 136 -12.67 6.15 -17.44
C TRP A 136 -11.46 5.25 -17.72
N LEU A 137 -10.54 5.10 -16.76
CA LEU A 137 -9.32 4.32 -16.96
C LEU A 137 -9.63 2.83 -16.93
N PRO A 138 -9.26 2.06 -17.98
CA PRO A 138 -9.44 0.62 -18.00
C PRO A 138 -8.49 -0.08 -17.04
N MET A 139 -9.06 -0.89 -16.18
CA MET A 139 -8.39 -1.68 -15.15
C MET A 139 -8.75 -3.15 -15.30
N VAL A 140 -7.99 -3.99 -14.61
CA VAL A 140 -8.34 -5.38 -14.34
C VAL A 140 -8.45 -5.52 -12.83
N ARG A 141 -9.58 -6.02 -12.36
CA ARG A 141 -9.82 -6.29 -10.96
C ARG A 141 -9.43 -7.75 -10.68
N LEU A 142 -8.60 -7.94 -9.67
CA LEU A 142 -8.21 -9.23 -9.14
C LEU A 142 -9.00 -9.48 -7.87
N HIS A 143 -9.85 -10.49 -7.93
CA HIS A 143 -10.61 -11.01 -6.81
C HIS A 143 -9.84 -12.12 -6.12
N PHE A 144 -9.94 -12.20 -4.80
CA PHE A 144 -9.19 -13.16 -3.99
C PHE A 144 -10.11 -14.08 -3.20
N ALA A 145 -9.98 -15.39 -3.41
CA ALA A 145 -10.88 -16.40 -2.82
C ALA A 145 -10.92 -16.38 -1.29
N ARG A 146 -9.77 -16.23 -0.61
CA ARG A 146 -9.69 -16.23 0.86
C ARG A 146 -10.05 -14.90 1.50
N VAL A 147 -10.08 -13.82 0.71
CA VAL A 147 -10.34 -12.46 1.20
C VAL A 147 -11.28 -11.74 0.22
N PRO A 148 -12.52 -12.22 0.05
CA PRO A 148 -13.42 -11.77 -1.03
C PRO A 148 -13.90 -10.32 -0.88
N GLN A 149 -13.64 -9.71 0.27
CA GLN A 149 -14.06 -8.36 0.62
C GLN A 149 -13.03 -7.30 0.19
N HIS A 150 -11.84 -7.72 -0.24
CA HIS A 150 -10.79 -6.83 -0.73
C HIS A 150 -10.35 -7.26 -2.11
N ASP A 151 -10.32 -6.33 -3.06
CA ASP A 151 -9.82 -6.56 -4.41
C ASP A 151 -8.61 -5.67 -4.70
N ILE A 152 -7.73 -6.13 -5.60
CA ILE A 152 -6.67 -5.30 -6.16
C ILE A 152 -7.00 -4.99 -7.62
N LEU A 153 -7.07 -3.71 -7.94
CA LEU A 153 -7.19 -3.22 -9.30
C LEU A 153 -5.80 -2.90 -9.84
N ILE A 154 -5.47 -3.48 -10.98
CA ILE A 154 -4.24 -3.21 -11.72
C ILE A 154 -4.54 -2.58 -13.07
N ARG A 155 -3.60 -1.81 -13.62
CA ARG A 155 -3.73 -1.26 -14.97
C ARG A 155 -3.78 -2.38 -16.01
N ARG A 156 -4.58 -2.20 -17.07
CA ARG A 156 -4.65 -3.15 -18.19
C ARG A 156 -3.28 -3.46 -18.81
N SER A 157 -2.38 -2.47 -18.88
CA SER A 157 -1.02 -2.66 -19.38
C SER A 157 -0.18 -3.59 -18.51
N LEU A 158 -0.34 -3.54 -17.19
CA LEU A 158 0.34 -4.47 -16.28
C LEU A 158 -0.26 -5.88 -16.40
N ALA A 159 -1.60 -5.99 -16.44
CA ALA A 159 -2.26 -7.27 -16.66
C ALA A 159 -1.80 -7.95 -17.97
N ALA A 160 -1.68 -7.18 -19.06
CA ALA A 160 -1.18 -7.67 -20.33
C ALA A 160 0.28 -8.18 -20.24
N LYS A 161 1.16 -7.45 -19.55
CA LYS A 161 2.55 -7.88 -19.30
C LYS A 161 2.62 -9.18 -18.51
N ILE A 162 1.79 -9.30 -17.47
CA ILE A 162 1.75 -10.51 -16.64
C ILE A 162 1.23 -11.69 -17.47
N ARG A 163 0.12 -11.51 -18.19
CA ARG A 163 -0.45 -12.54 -19.07
C ARG A 163 0.55 -13.01 -20.13
N ALA A 164 1.29 -12.08 -20.74
CA ALA A 164 2.34 -12.43 -21.69
C ALA A 164 3.50 -13.23 -21.06
N ALA A 165 3.78 -13.02 -19.77
CA ALA A 165 4.85 -13.69 -19.05
C ALA A 165 4.46 -15.09 -18.54
N VAL A 166 3.22 -15.27 -18.05
CA VAL A 166 2.79 -16.53 -17.41
C VAL A 166 1.84 -17.38 -18.26
N GLY A 167 1.42 -16.87 -19.43
CA GLY A 167 0.61 -17.61 -20.40
C GLY A 167 -0.70 -18.13 -19.81
N ASP A 168 -0.89 -19.44 -19.87
CA ASP A 168 -2.11 -20.15 -19.46
C ASP A 168 -2.33 -20.16 -17.95
N ALA A 169 -1.32 -19.84 -17.14
CA ALA A 169 -1.49 -19.67 -15.70
C ALA A 169 -2.27 -18.40 -15.35
N TRP A 170 -2.45 -17.48 -16.30
CA TRP A 170 -3.22 -16.26 -16.09
C TRP A 170 -4.70 -16.59 -15.80
N PRO A 171 -5.28 -16.07 -14.71
CA PRO A 171 -6.66 -16.38 -14.34
C PRO A 171 -7.62 -15.81 -15.37
N VAL A 172 -8.52 -16.67 -15.84
CA VAL A 172 -9.67 -16.31 -16.66
C VAL A 172 -10.88 -16.08 -15.77
N GLY A 173 -11.66 -15.06 -16.08
CA GLY A 173 -12.89 -14.69 -15.40
C GLY A 173 -13.84 -14.02 -16.36
#